data_AF-A0A6G0UWG2-F1
#
_entry.id   AF-A0A6G0UWG2-F1
#
_cell.length_a   1.000
_cell.length_b   1.000
_cell.length_c   1.000
_cell.angle_alpha   90.00
_cell.angle_beta   90.00
_cell.angle_gamma   90.00
#
_symmetry.space_group_name_H-M   'P 1'
#
loop_
_entity.id
_entity.type
_entity.pdbx_description
1 polymer ?
#
loop_
_entity_poly.entity_id
_entity_poly.type
_entity_poly.pdbx_seq_one_letter_code
_entity_poly.pdbx_strand_id
1 'polypeptide(L)' 'MITSVWGTVFLGLLGIFFYAQAVTLFPDLSFGEEPFTPAVAEQKYAEKATQCWIAAGMYLVTLILVFWQNKYNQNPVF' A
#
# COMPACT_ATOMS: atom_id res chain seq x y z
N MET A 1 6.94 15.29 1.30
CA MET A 1 5.53 15.45 1.73
C MET A 1 4.56 15.05 0.62
N ILE A 2 4.57 15.70 -0.55
CA ILE A 2 3.65 15.42 -1.66
C ILE A 2 3.69 13.95 -2.13
N THR A 3 4.88 13.38 -2.33
CA THR A 3 5.07 11.98 -2.74
C THR A 3 4.56 10.98 -1.70
N SER A 4 4.74 11.29 -0.42
CA SER A 4 4.31 10.44 0.69
C SER A 4 2.78 10.47 0.87
N VAL A 5 2.16 11.66 0.75
CA VAL A 5 0.69 11.81 0.74
C VAL A 5 0.06 11.01 -0.40
N TRP A 6 0.58 11.17 -1.62
CA TRP A 6 0.08 10.44 -2.79
C TRP A 6 0.28 8.93 -2.66
N GLY A 7 1.45 8.50 -2.17
CA GLY A 7 1.76 7.09 -1.93
C GLY A 7 0.82 6.44 -0.92
N THR A 8 0.54 7.10 0.21
CA THR A 8 -0.41 6.58 1.23
C THR A 8 -1.83 6.46 0.68
N VAL A 9 -2.32 7.45 -0.08
CA VAL A 9 -3.69 7.41 -0.64
C VAL A 9 -3.83 6.31 -1.68
N PHE A 10 -2.87 6.20 -2.60
CA PHE A 10 -2.90 5.20 -3.67
C PHE A 10 -2.81 3.77 -3.12
N LEU A 11 -1.85 3.51 -2.22
CA LEU A 11 -1.69 2.19 -1.61
C LEU A 11 -2.85 1.85 -0.66
N GLY A 12 -3.40 2.84 0.05
CA GLY A 12 -4.60 2.64 0.86
C GLY A 12 -5.81 2.20 0.02
N LEU A 13 -6.05 2.86 -1.12
CA LEU A 13 -7.11 2.49 -2.06
C LEU A 13 -6.90 1.08 -2.63
N LEU A 14 -5.69 0.74 -3.06
CA LEU A 14 -5.37 -0.61 -3.53
C LEU A 14 -5.57 -1.66 -2.44
N GLY A 15 -5.15 -1.38 -1.20
CA GLY A 15 -5.38 -2.27 -0.06
C GLY A 15 -6.86 -2.58 0.18
N ILE A 16 -7.74 -1.58 0.03
CA ILE A 16 -9.19 -1.76 0.10
C ILE A 16 -9.71 -2.61 -1.06
N PHE A 17 -9.25 -2.36 -2.30
CA PHE A 17 -9.67 -3.14 -3.48
C PHE A 17 -9.18 -4.60 -3.44
N PHE A 18 -7.98 -4.86 -2.89
CA PHE A 18 -7.50 -6.22 -2.66
C PHE A 18 -8.30 -6.95 -1.57
N TYR A 19 -8.75 -6.23 -0.52
CA TYR A 19 -9.63 -6.81 0.50
C TYR A 19 -11.04 -7.13 -0.04
N ALA A 20 -11.54 -6.31 -0.97
CA ALA A 20 -12.81 -6.54 -1.67
C ALA A 20 -12.73 -7.59 -2.79
N GLN A 21 -11.59 -8.28 -2.97
CA GLN A 21 -11.38 -9.30 -4.00
C GLN A 21 -11.78 -8.84 -5.41
N ALA A 22 -11.41 -7.60 -5.78
CA ALA A 22 -11.80 -7.02 -7.05
C ALA A 22 -11.25 -7.83 -8.25
N VAL A 23 -12.16 -8.26 -9.15
CA VAL A 23 -11.84 -9.08 -10.34
C VAL A 23 -10.84 -8.39 -11.28
N THR A 24 -10.82 -7.05 -11.31
CA THR A 24 -9.89 -6.26 -12.12
C THR A 24 -8.43 -6.37 -11.67
N LEU A 25 -8.20 -6.84 -10.44
CA LEU A 25 -6.88 -6.97 -9.82
C LEU A 25 -6.34 -8.41 -9.88
N PHE A 26 -7.11 -9.33 -10.47
CA PHE A 26 -6.70 -10.69 -10.76
C PHE A 26 -5.38 -10.80 -11.56
N PRO A 27 -5.09 -9.98 -12.59
CA PRO A 27 -3.81 -10.06 -13.30
C PRO A 27 -2.60 -9.62 -12.47
N ASP A 28 -2.81 -8.94 -11.34
CA ASP A 28 -1.74 -8.54 -10.41
C ASP A 28 -1.37 -9.70 -9.45
N LEU A 29 -2.27 -10.68 -9.27
CA LEU A 29 -1.96 -11.90 -8.55
C LEU A 29 -1.00 -12.77 -9.39
N SER A 30 0.22 -12.93 -8.88
CA SER A 30 1.14 -13.96 -9.38
C SER A 30 0.74 -15.32 -8.82
N PHE A 31 0.12 -16.14 -9.66
CA PHE A 31 -0.07 -17.56 -9.43
C PHE A 31 1.19 -18.26 -9.94
N GLY A 32 1.93 -18.92 -9.05
CA GLY A 32 3.10 -19.72 -9.43
C GLY A 32 2.70 -21.04 -10.09
N GLU A 33 3.44 -22.11 -9.80
CA GLU A 33 3.14 -23.48 -10.29
C GLU A 33 1.99 -24.18 -9.54
N GLU A 34 1.30 -23.47 -8.64
CA GLU A 34 0.21 -24.01 -7.84
C GLU A 34 -1.08 -24.19 -8.68
N PRO A 35 -1.81 -25.30 -8.53
CA PRO A 35 -3.07 -25.52 -9.23
C PRO A 35 -4.08 -24.43 -8.85
N PHE A 36 -4.68 -23.81 -9.87
CA PHE A 36 -5.67 -22.75 -9.68
C PHE A 36 -6.90 -23.31 -8.95
N THR A 37 -7.03 -22.96 -7.67
CA THR A 37 -8.21 -23.25 -6.86
C THR A 37 -8.73 -21.95 -6.24
N PRO A 38 -10.06 -21.80 -6.08
CA PRO A 38 -10.64 -20.56 -5.55
C PRO A 38 -10.14 -20.22 -4.14
N ALA A 39 -9.82 -21.23 -3.33
CA ALA A 39 -9.24 -21.05 -2.01
C ALA A 39 -7.82 -20.45 -2.05
N VAL A 40 -6.98 -20.87 -3.01
CA VAL A 40 -5.63 -20.30 -3.18
C VAL A 40 -5.71 -18.86 -3.70
N ALA A 41 -6.69 -18.54 -4.55
CA ALA A 41 -6.90 -17.18 -5.02
C ALA A 41 -7.25 -16.23 -3.87
N GLU A 42 -8.19 -16.61 -3.01
CA GLU A 42 -8.56 -15.82 -1.82
C GLU A 42 -7.36 -15.56 -0.90
N GLN A 43 -6.53 -16.58 -0.64
CA GLN A 43 -5.32 -16.42 0.17
C GLN A 43 -4.34 -15.43 -0.46
N LYS A 44 -4.17 -15.47 -1.79
CA LYS A 44 -3.29 -14.55 -2.50
C LYS A 44 -3.79 -13.10 -2.50
N TYR A 45 -5.10 -12.88 -2.58
CA TYR A 45 -5.70 -11.55 -2.38
C TYR A 45 -5.43 -11.01 -0.98
N ALA A 46 -5.62 -11.85 0.06
CA ALA A 46 -5.36 -11.45 1.44
C ALA A 46 -3.86 -11.14 1.69
N GLU A 47 -2.96 -11.94 1.13
CA GLU A 47 -1.51 -11.74 1.24
C GLU A 47 -1.08 -10.39 0.63
N LYS A 48 -1.57 -10.07 -0.59
CA LYS A 48 -1.29 -8.81 -1.28
C LYS A 48 -1.95 -7.61 -0.60
N ALA A 49 -3.18 -7.74 -0.12
CA ALA A 49 -3.85 -6.70 0.67
C ALA A 49 -2.99 -6.33 1.90
N THR A 50 -2.49 -7.33 2.61
CA THR A 50 -1.67 -7.13 3.82
C THR A 50 -0.35 -6.43 3.49
N GLN A 51 0.33 -6.83 2.41
CA GLN A 51 1.56 -6.16 1.95
C GLN A 51 1.31 -4.69 1.58
N CYS A 52 0.19 -4.42 0.89
CA CYS A 52 -0.20 -3.08 0.49
C CYS A 52 -0.51 -2.18 1.71
N TRP A 53 -1.20 -2.72 2.71
CA TRP A 53 -1.47 -2.03 3.98
C TRP A 53 -0.19 -1.71 4.77
N ILE A 54 0.77 -2.65 4.83
CA ILE A 54 2.06 -2.42 5.47
C ILE A 54 2.82 -1.29 4.73
N ALA A 55 2.84 -1.33 3.40
CA ALA A 55 3.47 -0.29 2.60
C ALA A 55 2.81 1.08 2.83
N ALA A 56 1.47 1.16 2.79
CA ALA A 56 0.73 2.38 3.10
C ALA A 56 1.06 2.93 4.50
N GLY A 57 1.19 2.04 5.49
CA GLY A 57 1.63 2.38 6.84
C GLY A 57 3.03 2.97 6.89
N MET A 58 4.00 2.40 6.15
CA MET A 58 5.35 2.97 6.06
C MET A 58 5.33 4.37 5.45
N TYR A 59 4.56 4.60 4.38
CA TYR A 59 4.41 5.95 3.82
C TYR A 59 3.79 6.91 4.84
N LEU A 60 2.78 6.48 5.61
CA LEU A 60 2.18 7.30 6.66
C LEU A 60 3.19 7.68 7.75
N VAL A 61 4.05 6.75 8.18
CA VAL A 61 5.13 7.05 9.15
C VAL A 61 6.11 8.07 8.57
N THR A 62 6.53 7.92 7.30
CA THR A 62 7.41 8.92 6.66
C THR A 62 6.75 10.30 6.58
N LEU A 63 5.43 10.36 6.38
CA LEU A 63 4.68 11.61 6.36
C LEU A 63 4.73 12.30 7.73
N ILE A 64 4.51 11.55 8.81
CA ILE A 64 4.60 12.07 10.19
C ILE A 64 6.02 12.59 10.46
N LEU A 65 7.06 11.83 10.08
CA LEU A 65 8.45 12.25 10.28
C LEU A 65 8.79 13.52 9.48
N VAL A 66 8.40 13.59 8.21
CA VAL A 66 8.62 14.78 7.38
C VAL A 66 7.83 15.98 7.90
N PHE A 67 6.62 15.78 8.40
CA PHE A 67 5.83 16.84 9.03
C PHE A 67 6.51 17.37 10.30
N TRP A 68 7.04 16.46 11.12
CA TRP A 68 7.81 16.80 12.31
C TRP A 68 9.09 17.56 11.93
N GLN A 69 9.86 17.07 10.96
CA GLN A 69 11.03 17.76 10.43
C GLN A 69 10.67 19.16 9.92
N ASN A 70 9.60 19.32 9.13
CA ASN A 70 9.20 20.62 8.60
C ASN A 70 8.74 21.61 9.70
N LYS A 71 8.16 21.09 10.79
CA LYS A 71 7.70 21.92 11.91
C LYS A 71 8.85 22.43 12.80
N TYR A 72 9.89 21.63 13.00
CA TYR A 72 11.01 21.94 13.91
C TYR A 72 12.25 22.46 13.17
N ASN A 73 12.45 22.07 11.91
CA ASN A 73 13.47 22.62 11.02
C ASN A 73 12.88 23.79 10.22
N GLN A 74 12.70 24.93 10.90
CA GLN A 74 12.21 26.18 10.30
C GLN A 74 13.35 27.04 9.70
N ASN A 75 14.57 26.50 9.58
CA ASN A 75 15.67 27.23 8.96
C ASN A 75 15.44 27.28 7.44
N PRO A 76 15.17 28.45 6.85
CA PRO A 76 15.17 28.59 5.40
C PRO A 76 16.60 28.33 4.95
N VAL A 77 16.81 27.21 4.24
CA VAL A 77 17.99 27.08 3.40
C VAL A 77 17.65 27.85 2.12
N PHE A 78 17.86 29.18 2.22
CA PHE A 78 17.52 30.26 1.28
C PHE A 78 16.06 30.74 1.28
#